data_AF-A0A2D5V9P7-F1
#
_entry.id   AF-A0A2D5V9P7-F1
#
_cell.length_a   1.000
_cell.length_b   1.000
_cell.length_c   1.000
_cell.angle_alpha   90.00
_cell.angle_beta   90.00
_cell.angle_gamma   90.00
#
_symmetry.space_group_name_H-M   'P 1'
#
loop_
_entity.id
_entity.type
_entity.pdbx_description
1 polymer ?
#
loop_
_entity_poly.entity_id
_entity_poly.type
_entity_poly.pdbx_seq_one_letter_code
_entity_poly.pdbx_strand_id
1 'polypeptide(L)'
;MAILVWTGIAWFSAAHAQTYSSEEIIISGIGFSRFTVQLEPDAAFAAHPEASRWLRIFDRNLCWSGVFRIQDSRYNACKAQGRTPDMKLLAQLVKTTGGSLVRLAVAGNDGSVLLSQDMKLQNGEFEETGVMGLVNRVAGELTGVPASLGSTVAFSLRQPGRRKIIARINTHGRRLSGVSRNPFISLFPRWSPDGKSLIYTTVSRQGTAIMLDRLKGQPMQVLLSRKGQFGITSGGTWFDDNERIILTLSRNGNADLYEFNLRTRAEPKRLTKHRRIDTSPHLAPDNQRIVFVSDRAGREQLFYQELDTGIAFQLTFDGSSNSNPVWSPDGTLIAYSKMIGGRQQIFIMDPFTEESRRLTRGNYNCEQPTWSPDGRLLTFSANPTGTYKLYVIFMDGSGMRRLTRIPREFEETGPNWSPRNF
;
A
#
# COMPACT_ATOMS: atom_id res chain seq x y z
N MET A 1 41.69 -3.34 -68.49
CA MET A 1 40.57 -3.86 -69.30
C MET A 1 39.47 -4.26 -68.33
N ALA A 2 38.23 -3.75 -68.53
CA ALA A 2 37.02 -3.81 -67.67
C ALA A 2 37.14 -3.03 -66.33
N ILE A 3 36.40 -1.97 -65.98
CA ILE A 3 34.97 -1.57 -66.06
C ILE A 3 34.02 -2.59 -65.42
N LEU A 4 33.43 -2.20 -64.27
CA LEU A 4 32.05 -2.46 -63.82
C LEU A 4 31.79 -1.60 -62.57
N VAL A 5 31.13 -0.44 -62.72
CA VAL A 5 29.67 -0.18 -62.61
C VAL A 5 29.20 -0.07 -61.17
N TRP A 6 28.84 1.17 -60.82
CA TRP A 6 28.16 1.61 -59.61
C TRP A 6 26.66 1.65 -59.89
N THR A 7 25.84 1.02 -59.04
CA THR A 7 24.39 1.28 -58.99
C THR A 7 24.02 1.61 -57.55
N GLY A 8 23.57 2.85 -57.36
CA GLY A 8 23.20 3.39 -56.07
C GLY A 8 21.83 2.91 -55.58
N ILE A 9 21.63 3.07 -54.27
CA ILE A 9 20.31 3.14 -53.66
C ILE A 9 20.34 4.35 -52.72
N ALA A 10 19.62 5.40 -53.11
CA ALA A 10 19.36 6.56 -52.27
C ALA A 10 18.21 6.23 -51.31
N TRP A 11 18.47 6.32 -50.00
CA TRP A 11 17.41 6.30 -48.99
C TRP A 11 17.17 7.74 -48.52
N PHE A 12 15.97 8.24 -48.78
CA PHE A 12 15.46 9.47 -48.20
C PHE A 12 15.20 9.24 -46.71
N SER A 13 15.96 9.89 -45.84
CA SER A 13 15.67 9.96 -44.41
C SER A 13 14.62 11.04 -44.14
N ALA A 14 13.39 10.64 -43.86
CA ALA A 14 12.37 11.53 -43.29
C ALA A 14 12.68 11.73 -41.80
N ALA A 15 13.25 12.89 -41.46
CA ALA A 15 13.45 13.32 -40.08
C ALA A 15 12.08 13.60 -39.43
N HIS A 16 11.61 12.68 -38.58
CA HIS A 16 10.54 12.96 -37.65
C HIS A 16 11.14 13.68 -36.44
N ALA A 17 10.88 14.98 -36.34
CA ALA A 17 11.14 15.74 -35.13
C ALA A 17 10.22 15.22 -34.02
N GLN A 18 10.74 14.40 -33.12
CA GLN A 18 10.09 14.09 -31.86
C GLN A 18 10.34 15.24 -30.89
N THR A 19 9.34 16.10 -30.71
CA THR A 19 9.28 17.00 -29.54
C THR A 19 9.00 16.15 -28.30
N TYR A 20 10.06 15.72 -27.62
CA TYR A 20 9.97 15.21 -26.25
C TYR A 20 9.82 16.41 -25.31
N SER A 21 8.59 16.69 -24.90
CA SER A 21 8.31 17.41 -23.66
C SER A 21 7.81 16.39 -22.65
N SER A 22 8.75 15.63 -22.08
CA SER A 22 8.50 14.79 -20.91
C SER A 22 9.37 15.31 -19.77
N GLU A 23 8.96 16.43 -19.19
CA GLU A 23 9.33 16.69 -17.79
C GLU A 23 8.52 15.72 -16.93
N GLU A 24 9.01 14.49 -16.84
CA GLU A 24 8.55 13.56 -15.82
C GLU A 24 9.15 14.07 -14.49
N ILE A 25 8.34 14.81 -13.73
CA ILE A 25 8.74 15.25 -12.39
C ILE A 25 8.76 14.00 -11.51
N ILE A 26 9.90 13.32 -11.47
CA ILE A 26 10.19 12.29 -10.48
C ILE A 26 10.38 13.01 -9.15
N ILE A 27 9.32 13.08 -8.34
CA ILE A 27 9.45 13.47 -6.93
C ILE A 27 10.14 12.30 -6.21
N SER A 28 11.46 12.22 -6.36
CA SER A 28 12.32 11.38 -5.52
C SER A 28 12.63 12.17 -4.26
N GLY A 29 12.35 11.55 -3.11
CA GLY A 29 12.62 12.11 -1.79
C GLY A 29 11.42 12.13 -0.86
N ILE A 30 11.70 12.42 0.40
CA ILE A 30 10.76 12.45 1.55
C ILE A 30 9.62 13.49 1.37
N GLY A 31 9.63 14.28 0.29
CA GLY A 31 8.80 15.46 0.05
C GLY A 31 7.60 15.28 -0.89
N PHE A 32 6.74 14.29 -0.67
CA PHE A 32 5.44 14.25 -1.37
C PHE A 32 4.54 15.42 -0.91
N SER A 33 4.18 16.33 -1.82
CA SER A 33 3.20 17.39 -1.59
C SER A 33 1.85 17.10 -2.25
N ARG A 34 0.77 17.28 -1.48
CA ARG A 34 -0.61 17.20 -1.98
C ARG A 34 -1.02 18.49 -2.70
N PHE A 35 -1.82 18.37 -3.77
CA PHE A 35 -2.37 19.51 -4.51
C PHE A 35 -3.38 20.27 -3.66
N THR A 36 -3.21 21.58 -3.58
CA THR A 36 -4.18 22.47 -2.95
C THR A 36 -5.29 22.80 -3.93
N VAL A 37 -6.54 22.54 -3.59
CA VAL A 37 -7.68 22.68 -4.52
C VAL A 37 -8.86 23.41 -3.90
N GLN A 38 -9.62 24.10 -4.75
CA GLN A 38 -10.95 24.62 -4.44
C GLN A 38 -11.99 23.69 -5.08
N LEU A 39 -12.91 23.12 -4.29
CA LEU A 39 -14.04 22.36 -4.83
C LEU A 39 -15.21 23.32 -5.09
N GLU A 40 -15.57 23.50 -6.36
CA GLU A 40 -16.61 24.44 -6.80
C GLU A 40 -17.74 23.68 -7.52
N PRO A 41 -18.96 23.60 -6.96
CA PRO A 41 -20.11 23.10 -7.70
C PRO A 41 -20.59 24.13 -8.72
N ASP A 42 -21.04 23.67 -9.89
CA ASP A 42 -21.78 24.54 -10.82
C ASP A 42 -23.20 24.83 -10.31
N ALA A 43 -23.90 25.76 -10.97
CA ALA A 43 -25.23 26.18 -10.56
C ALA A 43 -26.25 25.02 -10.55
N ALA A 44 -26.17 24.12 -11.54
CA ALA A 44 -27.07 22.97 -11.64
C ALA A 44 -26.83 21.95 -10.52
N PHE A 45 -25.57 21.69 -10.19
CA PHE A 45 -25.18 20.83 -9.08
C PHE A 45 -25.59 21.45 -7.75
N ALA A 46 -25.31 22.74 -7.53
CA ALA A 46 -25.63 23.45 -6.30
C ALA A 46 -27.14 23.53 -6.04
N ALA A 47 -27.96 23.62 -7.09
CA ALA A 47 -29.42 23.62 -6.99
C ALA A 47 -30.03 22.23 -6.71
N HIS A 48 -29.25 21.14 -6.81
CA HIS A 48 -29.76 19.80 -6.56
C HIS A 48 -30.12 19.60 -5.07
N PRO A 49 -31.25 18.96 -4.71
CA PRO A 49 -31.65 18.78 -3.31
C PRO A 49 -30.59 18.08 -2.44
N GLU A 50 -29.88 17.10 -3.02
CA GLU A 50 -28.82 16.36 -2.33
C GLU A 50 -27.43 17.02 -2.39
N ALA A 51 -27.28 18.21 -3.00
CA ALA A 51 -25.97 18.84 -3.25
C ALA A 51 -25.09 18.92 -2.00
N SER A 52 -25.66 19.35 -0.87
CA SER A 52 -24.96 19.45 0.41
C SER A 52 -24.46 18.09 0.93
N ARG A 53 -25.21 17.00 0.69
CA ARG A 53 -24.76 15.64 1.02
C ARG A 53 -23.68 15.19 0.05
N TRP A 54 -23.84 15.46 -1.24
CA TRP A 54 -22.89 15.05 -2.27
C TRP A 54 -21.54 15.73 -2.09
N LEU A 55 -21.49 17.04 -1.84
CA LEU A 55 -20.26 17.77 -1.54
C LEU A 55 -19.51 17.20 -0.34
N ARG A 56 -20.22 16.77 0.72
CA ARG A 56 -19.58 16.07 1.86
C ARG A 56 -18.96 14.74 1.45
N ILE A 57 -19.57 14.01 0.53
CA ILE A 57 -19.04 12.75 0.01
C ILE A 57 -17.82 13.01 -0.88
N PHE A 58 -17.85 14.04 -1.73
CA PHE A 58 -16.70 14.48 -2.52
C PHE A 58 -15.53 14.91 -1.63
N ASP A 59 -15.74 15.83 -0.69
CA ASP A 59 -14.72 16.30 0.26
C ASP A 59 -14.03 15.12 0.98
N ARG A 60 -14.82 14.18 1.52
CA ARG A 60 -14.25 12.99 2.17
C ARG A 60 -13.40 12.15 1.22
N ASN A 61 -13.88 11.85 0.02
CA ASN A 61 -13.16 10.98 -0.92
C ASN A 61 -11.91 11.66 -1.49
N LEU A 62 -12.00 12.94 -1.82
CA LEU A 62 -10.85 13.76 -2.22
C LEU A 62 -9.81 13.82 -1.10
N CYS A 63 -10.23 14.06 0.14
CA CYS A 63 -9.33 14.04 1.29
C CYS A 63 -8.67 12.67 1.48
N TRP A 64 -9.46 11.59 1.48
CA TRP A 64 -8.96 10.23 1.76
C TRP A 64 -8.11 9.65 0.63
N SER A 65 -8.14 10.24 -0.57
CA SER A 65 -7.24 9.86 -1.67
C SER A 65 -5.76 10.10 -1.35
N GLY A 66 -5.48 10.99 -0.39
CA GLY A 66 -4.11 11.42 -0.11
C GLY A 66 -3.48 12.28 -1.21
N VAL A 67 -4.26 12.72 -2.20
CA VAL A 67 -3.79 13.55 -3.33
C VAL A 67 -4.04 15.03 -3.08
N PHE A 68 -5.14 15.37 -2.40
CA PHE A 68 -5.64 16.74 -2.32
C PHE A 68 -5.61 17.31 -0.90
N ARG A 69 -5.36 18.61 -0.80
CA ARG A 69 -5.76 19.49 0.31
C ARG A 69 -6.83 20.45 -0.22
N ILE A 70 -7.98 20.53 0.44
CA ILE A 70 -9.15 21.26 -0.06
C ILE A 70 -9.35 22.50 0.82
N GLN A 71 -9.62 23.66 0.22
CA GLN A 71 -9.78 24.94 0.95
C GLN A 71 -10.76 24.83 2.12
N ASP A 72 -11.97 24.36 1.82
CA ASP A 72 -13.07 24.27 2.76
C ASP A 72 -13.32 22.83 3.25
N SER A 73 -12.25 22.02 3.34
CA SER A 73 -12.39 20.65 3.82
C SER A 73 -12.94 20.61 5.25
N ARG A 74 -13.86 19.69 5.50
CA ARG A 74 -14.33 19.34 6.86
C ARG A 74 -13.29 18.57 7.66
N TYR A 75 -12.25 18.05 6.99
CA TYR A 75 -11.19 17.27 7.58
C TYR A 75 -9.96 18.15 7.78
N ASN A 76 -9.63 18.49 9.02
CA ASN A 76 -8.50 19.37 9.35
C ASN A 76 -7.18 18.95 8.67
N ALA A 77 -6.92 17.64 8.57
CA ALA A 77 -5.72 17.12 7.92
C ALA A 77 -5.66 17.34 6.40
N CYS A 78 -6.79 17.63 5.78
CA CYS A 78 -6.92 17.92 4.36
C CYS A 78 -7.24 19.39 4.10
N LYS A 79 -7.39 20.24 5.13
CA LYS A 79 -7.64 21.66 4.94
C LYS A 79 -6.40 22.37 4.38
N ALA A 80 -6.57 23.27 3.41
CA ALA A 80 -5.49 23.95 2.70
C ALA A 80 -4.66 24.99 3.52
N GLN A 81 -5.02 25.26 4.78
CA GLN A 81 -4.28 26.17 5.68
C GLN A 81 -3.95 27.56 5.08
N GLY A 82 -4.83 28.12 4.24
CA GLY A 82 -4.68 29.48 3.70
C GLY A 82 -3.73 29.60 2.51
N ARG A 83 -3.22 28.49 1.96
CA ARG A 83 -2.50 28.49 0.68
C ARG A 83 -3.46 28.83 -0.46
N THR A 84 -3.01 29.54 -1.48
CA THR A 84 -3.79 29.71 -2.71
C THR A 84 -4.00 28.34 -3.37
N PRO A 85 -5.19 28.04 -3.91
CA PRO A 85 -5.40 26.82 -4.69
C PRO A 85 -4.42 26.75 -5.87
N ASP A 86 -3.84 25.57 -6.08
CA ASP A 86 -3.06 25.25 -7.29
C ASP A 86 -4.00 25.10 -8.49
N MET A 87 -5.22 24.62 -8.25
CA MET A 87 -6.24 24.34 -9.25
C MET A 87 -7.65 24.31 -8.65
N LYS A 88 -8.66 24.28 -9.52
CA LYS A 88 -10.07 24.10 -9.17
C LYS A 88 -10.55 22.70 -9.52
N LEU A 89 -11.42 22.15 -8.69
CA LEU A 89 -12.20 20.95 -8.97
C LEU A 89 -13.66 21.36 -9.18
N LEU A 90 -14.11 21.32 -10.42
CA LEU A 90 -15.47 21.71 -10.81
C LEU A 90 -16.38 20.49 -10.73
N ALA A 91 -17.34 20.50 -9.81
CA ALA A 91 -18.38 19.46 -9.70
C ALA A 91 -19.63 19.90 -10.47
N GLN A 92 -19.93 19.21 -11.57
CA GLN A 92 -20.95 19.63 -12.53
C GLN A 92 -22.05 18.57 -12.67
N LEU A 93 -23.30 19.00 -12.79
CA LEU A 93 -24.43 18.13 -13.08
C LEU A 93 -24.82 18.29 -14.55
N VAL A 94 -24.46 17.31 -15.39
CA VAL A 94 -24.65 17.36 -16.84
C VAL A 94 -25.85 16.52 -17.25
N LYS A 95 -26.80 17.12 -17.97
CA LYS A 95 -27.92 16.40 -18.60
C LYS A 95 -27.49 15.82 -19.94
N THR A 96 -27.82 14.56 -20.17
CA THR A 96 -27.57 13.85 -21.43
C THR A 96 -28.87 13.20 -21.93
N THR A 97 -28.89 12.77 -23.19
CA THR A 97 -30.02 12.04 -23.79
C THR A 97 -30.36 10.72 -23.04
N GLY A 98 -29.38 10.13 -22.34
CA GLY A 98 -29.54 8.89 -21.57
C GLY A 98 -29.68 9.08 -20.05
N GLY A 99 -29.93 10.31 -19.58
CA GLY A 99 -30.07 10.63 -18.15
C GLY A 99 -29.08 11.71 -17.68
N SER A 100 -28.87 11.80 -16.37
CA SER A 100 -27.95 12.77 -15.77
C SER A 100 -26.63 12.12 -15.36
N LEU A 101 -25.53 12.85 -15.48
CA LEU A 101 -24.23 12.45 -14.98
C LEU A 101 -23.63 13.54 -14.10
N VAL A 102 -22.75 13.13 -13.19
CA VAL A 102 -21.89 14.03 -12.43
C VAL A 102 -20.51 14.01 -13.08
N ARG A 103 -20.03 15.19 -13.45
CA ARG A 103 -18.70 15.42 -13.95
C ARG A 103 -17.84 16.06 -12.87
N LEU A 104 -16.63 15.56 -12.69
CA LEU A 104 -15.60 16.20 -11.90
C LEU A 104 -14.49 16.63 -12.86
N ALA A 105 -14.36 17.93 -13.08
CA ALA A 105 -13.34 18.51 -13.95
C ALA A 105 -12.23 19.16 -13.11
N VAL A 106 -10.99 18.96 -13.53
CA VAL A 106 -9.85 19.73 -13.01
C VAL A 106 -9.66 20.92 -13.94
N ALA A 107 -9.60 22.10 -13.37
CA ALA A 107 -9.40 23.34 -14.11
C ALA A 107 -8.28 24.18 -13.51
N GLY A 108 -7.61 24.95 -14.37
CA GLY A 108 -6.73 26.02 -13.93
C GLY A 108 -7.48 27.07 -13.11
N ASN A 109 -6.74 27.94 -12.44
CA ASN A 109 -7.34 29.05 -11.68
C ASN A 109 -8.07 30.07 -12.57
N ASP A 110 -7.75 30.10 -13.86
CA ASP A 110 -8.44 30.85 -14.92
C ASP A 110 -9.76 30.20 -15.38
N GLY A 111 -10.07 28.98 -14.89
CA GLY A 111 -11.24 28.21 -15.26
C GLY A 111 -11.08 27.33 -16.50
N SER A 112 -9.90 27.33 -17.13
CA SER A 112 -9.63 26.44 -18.27
C SER A 112 -9.62 24.98 -17.82
N VAL A 113 -10.45 24.13 -18.44
CA VAL A 113 -10.55 22.72 -18.07
C VAL A 113 -9.35 21.95 -18.64
N LEU A 114 -8.61 21.28 -17.78
CA LEU A 114 -7.45 20.47 -18.12
C LEU A 114 -7.85 19.01 -18.39
N LEU A 115 -8.69 18.45 -17.52
CA LEU A 115 -9.24 17.11 -17.66
C LEU A 115 -10.60 17.01 -16.97
N SER A 116 -11.40 16.02 -17.36
CA SER A 116 -12.68 15.77 -16.70
C SER A 116 -13.04 14.30 -16.72
N GLN A 117 -13.65 13.85 -15.64
CA GLN A 117 -14.15 12.50 -15.50
C GLN A 117 -15.63 12.51 -15.17
N ASP A 118 -16.35 11.52 -15.70
CA ASP A 118 -17.80 11.44 -15.58
C ASP A 118 -18.22 10.20 -14.80
N MET A 119 -19.35 10.31 -14.09
CA MET A 119 -20.03 9.21 -13.44
C MET A 119 -21.53 9.33 -13.69
N LYS A 120 -22.15 8.25 -14.17
CA LYS A 120 -23.60 8.20 -14.37
C LYS A 120 -24.33 8.20 -13.03
N LEU A 121 -25.44 8.93 -12.96
CA LEU A 121 -26.39 8.82 -11.86
C LEU A 121 -27.33 7.64 -12.10
N GLN A 122 -27.68 6.91 -11.05
CA GLN A 122 -28.71 5.88 -11.04
C GLN A 122 -29.92 6.43 -10.30
N ASN A 123 -31.08 6.50 -10.98
CA ASN A 123 -32.31 7.09 -10.42
C ASN A 123 -32.12 8.51 -9.87
N GLY A 124 -31.23 9.31 -10.48
CA GLY A 124 -30.92 10.67 -10.04
C GLY A 124 -29.94 10.77 -8.86
N GLU A 125 -29.44 9.64 -8.34
CA GLU A 125 -28.48 9.60 -7.24
C GLU A 125 -27.18 8.85 -7.61
N PHE A 126 -26.14 8.99 -6.78
CA PHE A 126 -24.94 8.16 -6.88
C PHE A 126 -24.69 7.37 -5.61
N GLU A 127 -24.06 6.21 -5.76
CA GLU A 127 -23.43 5.50 -4.66
C GLU A 127 -22.04 6.06 -4.36
N GLU A 128 -21.61 5.93 -3.11
CA GLU A 128 -20.27 6.36 -2.69
C GLU A 128 -19.15 5.65 -3.45
N THR A 129 -19.36 4.40 -3.85
CA THR A 129 -18.45 3.61 -4.70
C THR A 129 -18.21 4.27 -6.05
N GLY A 130 -19.24 4.88 -6.64
CA GLY A 130 -19.13 5.65 -7.86
C GLY A 130 -18.23 6.87 -7.69
N VAL A 131 -18.40 7.62 -6.59
CA VAL A 131 -17.54 8.78 -6.26
C VAL A 131 -16.10 8.35 -6.02
N MET A 132 -15.87 7.23 -5.32
CA MET A 132 -14.51 6.67 -5.18
C MET A 132 -13.88 6.41 -6.55
N GLY A 133 -14.62 5.78 -7.47
CA GLY A 133 -14.15 5.51 -8.83
C GLY A 133 -13.87 6.80 -9.62
N LEU A 134 -14.74 7.80 -9.49
CA LEU A 134 -14.58 9.10 -10.13
C LEU A 134 -13.31 9.83 -9.62
N VAL A 135 -13.15 9.91 -8.29
CA VAL A 135 -11.96 10.52 -7.67
C VAL A 135 -10.70 9.73 -8.03
N ASN A 136 -10.75 8.39 -8.08
CA ASN A 136 -9.59 7.59 -8.46
C ASN A 136 -9.13 7.88 -9.89
N ARG A 137 -10.05 8.07 -10.85
CA ARG A 137 -9.68 8.42 -12.23
C ARG A 137 -9.05 9.80 -12.30
N VAL A 138 -9.66 10.81 -11.67
CA VAL A 138 -9.10 12.17 -11.63
C VAL A 138 -7.72 12.19 -10.98
N ALA A 139 -7.57 11.55 -9.82
CA ALA A 139 -6.28 11.45 -9.14
C ALA A 139 -5.23 10.68 -9.95
N GLY A 140 -5.63 9.61 -10.61
CA GLY A 140 -4.75 8.81 -11.47
C GLY A 140 -4.21 9.62 -12.64
N GLU A 141 -5.07 10.36 -13.35
CA GLU A 141 -4.66 11.20 -14.47
C GLU A 141 -3.77 12.36 -14.03
N LEU A 142 -4.04 12.98 -12.87
CA LEU A 142 -3.22 14.08 -12.35
C LEU A 142 -1.83 13.64 -11.90
N THR A 143 -1.69 12.39 -11.44
CA THR A 143 -0.49 11.94 -10.74
C THR A 143 0.31 10.90 -11.50
N GLY A 144 -0.24 10.33 -12.58
CA GLY A 144 0.33 9.18 -13.28
C GLY A 144 0.24 7.86 -12.50
N VAL A 145 -0.25 7.88 -11.25
CA VAL A 145 -0.30 6.70 -10.36
C VAL A 145 -1.76 6.33 -10.06
N PRO A 146 -2.21 5.09 -10.34
CA PRO A 146 -3.56 4.65 -10.03
C PRO A 146 -3.89 4.81 -8.54
N ALA A 147 -4.90 5.61 -8.22
CA ALA A 147 -5.31 5.88 -6.85
C ALA A 147 -6.03 4.68 -6.19
N SER A 148 -5.93 4.60 -4.86
CA SER A 148 -6.29 3.41 -4.09
C SER A 148 -7.62 3.49 -3.30
N LEU A 149 -8.52 4.44 -3.59
CA LEU A 149 -9.79 4.51 -2.85
C LEU A 149 -10.64 3.26 -3.07
N GLY A 150 -11.16 2.70 -1.98
CA GLY A 150 -12.01 1.51 -2.01
C GLY A 150 -11.22 0.20 -1.98
N SER A 151 -9.89 0.25 -2.07
CA SER A 151 -9.02 -0.92 -1.88
C SER A 151 -9.21 -1.57 -0.50
N THR A 152 -8.67 -2.77 -0.37
CA THR A 152 -8.92 -3.63 0.79
C THR A 152 -7.66 -3.80 1.63
N VAL A 153 -7.82 -3.80 2.96
CA VAL A 153 -6.78 -4.17 3.92
C VAL A 153 -7.16 -5.51 4.55
N ALA A 154 -6.25 -6.48 4.46
CA ALA A 154 -6.34 -7.73 5.22
C ALA A 154 -5.58 -7.59 6.54
N PHE A 155 -6.05 -8.23 7.61
CA PHE A 155 -5.43 -8.11 8.93
C PHE A 155 -5.82 -9.28 9.84
N SER A 156 -5.08 -9.46 10.93
CA SER A 156 -5.41 -10.40 12.00
C SER A 156 -6.41 -9.77 12.96
N LEU A 157 -7.57 -10.40 13.12
CA LEU A 157 -8.65 -9.97 14.00
C LEU A 157 -8.84 -10.97 15.15
N ARG A 158 -8.82 -10.47 16.39
CA ARG A 158 -9.16 -11.23 17.60
C ARG A 158 -10.45 -10.69 18.21
N GLN A 159 -11.43 -11.56 18.44
CA GLN A 159 -12.58 -11.25 19.29
C GLN A 159 -12.35 -11.80 20.70
N PRO A 160 -12.95 -11.22 21.75
CA PRO A 160 -12.92 -11.77 23.10
C PRO A 160 -13.34 -13.25 23.12
N GLY A 161 -12.55 -14.09 23.81
CA GLY A 161 -12.81 -15.53 23.89
C GLY A 161 -12.65 -16.31 22.57
N ARG A 162 -12.21 -15.68 21.49
CA ARG A 162 -12.00 -16.33 20.18
C ARG A 162 -10.52 -16.24 19.76
N ARG A 163 -10.12 -17.19 18.91
CA ARG A 163 -8.80 -17.20 18.26
C ARG A 163 -8.67 -16.06 17.24
N LYS A 164 -7.43 -15.69 16.89
CA LYS A 164 -7.18 -14.75 15.78
C LYS A 164 -7.55 -15.40 14.43
N ILE A 165 -8.27 -14.65 13.61
CA ILE A 165 -8.59 -15.01 12.22
C ILE A 165 -8.00 -13.96 11.26
N ILE A 166 -7.88 -14.28 9.98
CA ILE A 166 -7.69 -13.25 8.95
C ILE A 166 -9.05 -12.66 8.61
N ALA A 167 -9.15 -11.33 8.69
CA ALA A 167 -10.28 -10.54 8.24
C ALA A 167 -9.84 -9.53 7.18
N ARG A 168 -10.80 -8.94 6.47
CA ARG A 168 -10.56 -7.87 5.52
C ARG A 168 -11.61 -6.76 5.65
N ILE A 169 -11.21 -5.53 5.34
CA ILE A 169 -12.05 -4.33 5.36
C ILE A 169 -11.61 -3.37 4.27
N ASN A 170 -12.50 -2.55 3.73
CA ASN A 170 -12.09 -1.53 2.76
C ASN A 170 -11.52 -0.26 3.44
N THR A 171 -10.87 0.61 2.66
CA THR A 171 -10.26 1.88 3.13
C THR A 171 -11.22 2.86 3.82
N HIS A 172 -12.53 2.66 3.64
CA HIS A 172 -13.60 3.47 4.22
C HIS A 172 -14.19 2.84 5.50
N GLY A 173 -13.60 1.75 5.98
CA GLY A 173 -14.03 1.07 7.20
C GLY A 173 -15.35 0.31 7.03
N ARG A 174 -15.68 -0.11 5.79
CA ARG A 174 -16.89 -0.86 5.42
C ARG A 174 -16.52 -2.25 4.88
N ARG A 175 -17.54 -3.09 4.68
CA ARG A 175 -17.42 -4.46 4.13
C ARG A 175 -16.48 -5.37 4.94
N LEU A 176 -16.52 -5.25 6.27
CA LEU A 176 -15.79 -6.16 7.15
C LEU A 176 -16.23 -7.61 6.91
N SER A 177 -15.28 -8.49 6.61
CA SER A 177 -15.55 -9.91 6.41
C SER A 177 -14.38 -10.78 6.86
N GLY A 178 -14.68 -11.96 7.39
CA GLY A 178 -13.68 -12.99 7.67
C GLY A 178 -13.18 -13.65 6.39
N VAL A 179 -11.87 -13.89 6.30
CA VAL A 179 -11.22 -14.58 5.19
C VAL A 179 -10.91 -16.02 5.59
N SER A 180 -10.12 -16.21 6.64
CA SER A 180 -9.61 -17.54 7.01
C SER A 180 -10.71 -18.45 7.55
N ARG A 181 -10.83 -19.66 7.00
CA ARG A 181 -11.83 -20.69 7.39
C ARG A 181 -11.14 -21.94 7.94
N ASN A 182 -10.43 -21.81 9.06
CA ASN A 182 -9.67 -22.91 9.67
C ASN A 182 -9.75 -22.86 11.22
N PRO A 183 -9.46 -23.97 11.93
CA PRO A 183 -9.55 -24.03 13.39
C PRO A 183 -8.33 -23.43 14.12
N PHE A 184 -7.36 -22.86 13.40
CA PHE A 184 -6.08 -22.41 13.93
C PHE A 184 -6.04 -20.89 14.13
N ILE A 185 -5.06 -20.41 14.90
CA ILE A 185 -4.73 -18.99 14.99
C ILE A 185 -4.14 -18.59 13.63
N SER A 186 -4.67 -17.55 12.99
CA SER A 186 -4.17 -17.07 11.69
C SER A 186 -3.57 -15.67 11.81
N LEU A 187 -2.34 -15.50 11.34
CA LEU A 187 -1.47 -14.33 11.51
C LEU A 187 -0.83 -13.88 10.19
N PHE A 188 -0.45 -12.60 10.13
CA PHE A 188 0.42 -12.03 9.08
C PHE A 188 -0.08 -12.30 7.65
N PRO A 189 -1.27 -11.80 7.28
CA PRO A 189 -1.78 -11.94 5.92
C PRO A 189 -0.90 -11.15 4.94
N ARG A 190 -0.68 -11.69 3.73
CA ARG A 190 0.04 -11.02 2.64
C ARG A 190 -0.67 -11.28 1.31
N TRP A 191 -1.18 -10.22 0.69
CA TRP A 191 -1.84 -10.25 -0.61
C TRP A 191 -0.86 -10.66 -1.70
N SER A 192 -1.33 -11.49 -2.63
CA SER A 192 -0.61 -11.70 -3.89
C SER A 192 -0.60 -10.41 -4.71
N PRO A 193 0.43 -10.18 -5.53
CA PRO A 193 0.56 -9.01 -6.40
C PRO A 193 -0.66 -8.77 -7.32
N ASP A 194 -1.31 -9.84 -7.78
CA ASP A 194 -2.54 -9.75 -8.58
C ASP A 194 -3.82 -9.46 -7.75
N GLY A 195 -3.70 -9.46 -6.43
CA GLY A 195 -4.77 -9.26 -5.46
C GLY A 195 -5.73 -10.44 -5.32
N LYS A 196 -5.54 -11.56 -6.00
CA LYS A 196 -6.53 -12.66 -6.03
C LYS A 196 -6.36 -13.69 -4.92
N SER A 197 -5.24 -13.65 -4.21
CA SER A 197 -4.91 -14.62 -3.16
C SER A 197 -4.31 -13.95 -1.94
N LEU A 198 -4.36 -14.65 -0.82
CA LEU A 198 -3.67 -14.32 0.43
C LEU A 198 -2.83 -15.51 0.86
N ILE A 199 -1.58 -15.27 1.25
CA ILE A 199 -0.89 -16.18 2.16
C ILE A 199 -1.04 -15.68 3.60
N TYR A 200 -1.07 -16.59 4.55
CA TYR A 200 -0.99 -16.27 5.97
C TYR A 200 -0.37 -17.42 6.75
N THR A 201 0.14 -17.10 7.94
CA THR A 201 0.73 -18.08 8.85
C THR A 201 -0.32 -18.60 9.81
N THR A 202 -0.45 -19.91 9.97
CA THR A 202 -1.27 -20.51 11.02
C THR A 202 -0.41 -21.01 12.17
N VAL A 203 -0.94 -20.98 13.39
CA VAL A 203 -0.32 -21.58 14.58
C VAL A 203 -1.26 -22.64 15.14
N SER A 204 -0.74 -23.85 15.30
CA SER A 204 -1.45 -25.02 15.81
C SER A 204 -0.58 -25.80 16.81
N ARG A 205 -1.13 -26.87 17.41
CA ARG A 205 -0.35 -27.80 18.23
C ARG A 205 0.75 -28.55 17.46
N GLN A 206 0.62 -28.65 16.13
CA GLN A 206 1.61 -29.30 15.26
C GLN A 206 2.74 -28.36 14.84
N GLY A 207 2.64 -27.08 15.21
CA GLY A 207 3.56 -26.03 14.79
C GLY A 207 2.88 -25.00 13.88
N THR A 208 3.71 -24.32 13.10
CA THR A 208 3.32 -23.21 12.22
C THR A 208 3.25 -23.65 10.76
N ALA A 209 2.29 -23.12 10.00
CA ALA A 209 2.15 -23.45 8.58
C ALA A 209 1.87 -22.21 7.72
N ILE A 210 2.26 -22.27 6.45
CA ILE A 210 1.81 -21.31 5.43
C ILE A 210 0.55 -21.86 4.79
N MET A 211 -0.51 -21.05 4.84
CA MET A 211 -1.75 -21.27 4.12
C MET A 211 -1.79 -20.37 2.89
N LEU A 212 -2.29 -20.88 1.78
CA LEU A 212 -2.64 -20.14 0.57
C LEU A 212 -4.17 -20.15 0.41
N ASP A 213 -4.78 -18.99 0.41
CA ASP A 213 -6.22 -18.81 0.26
C ASP A 213 -6.51 -18.00 -1.01
N ARG A 214 -7.15 -18.63 -1.99
CA ARG A 214 -7.53 -18.02 -3.27
C ARG A 214 -8.85 -17.26 -3.19
N LEU A 215 -9.37 -17.04 -1.98
CA LEU A 215 -10.64 -16.35 -1.65
C LEU A 215 -11.89 -17.06 -2.18
N LYS A 216 -11.72 -18.20 -2.87
CA LYS A 216 -12.74 -19.10 -3.38
C LYS A 216 -12.42 -20.50 -2.90
N GLY A 217 -13.33 -21.11 -2.15
CA GLY A 217 -13.15 -22.46 -1.60
C GLY A 217 -12.37 -22.48 -0.29
N GLN A 218 -11.70 -23.61 -0.03
CA GLN A 218 -10.93 -23.85 1.19
C GLN A 218 -9.47 -23.42 1.01
N PRO A 219 -8.82 -22.88 2.06
CA PRO A 219 -7.41 -22.56 2.01
C PRO A 219 -6.56 -23.84 1.93
N MET A 220 -5.47 -23.77 1.16
CA MET A 220 -4.52 -24.86 0.98
C MET A 220 -3.34 -24.68 1.93
N GLN A 221 -2.98 -25.70 2.69
CA GLN A 221 -1.70 -25.72 3.40
C GLN A 221 -0.58 -26.00 2.39
N VAL A 222 0.36 -25.06 2.24
CA VAL A 222 1.46 -25.17 1.25
C VAL A 222 2.79 -25.57 1.88
N LEU A 223 3.00 -25.23 3.15
CA LEU A 223 4.22 -25.56 3.89
C LEU A 223 3.90 -25.69 5.38
N LEU A 224 4.48 -26.67 6.08
CA LEU A 224 4.29 -26.92 7.50
C LEU A 224 5.66 -27.06 8.18
N SER A 225 5.84 -26.44 9.34
CA SER A 225 7.01 -26.68 10.18
C SER A 225 7.00 -28.14 10.65
N ARG A 226 8.03 -28.90 10.30
CA ARG A 226 8.17 -30.30 10.71
C ARG A 226 9.42 -30.47 11.56
N LYS A 227 9.29 -31.16 12.70
CA LYS A 227 10.43 -31.54 13.55
C LYS A 227 11.45 -32.31 12.70
N GLY A 228 12.72 -31.90 12.73
CA GLY A 228 13.79 -32.46 11.89
C GLY A 228 13.94 -31.83 10.50
N GLN A 229 13.03 -30.94 10.07
CA GLN A 229 13.18 -30.14 8.84
C GLN A 229 13.22 -28.64 9.15
N PHE A 230 12.14 -28.12 9.76
CA PHE A 230 11.99 -26.70 10.11
C PHE A 230 11.28 -26.55 11.45
N GLY A 231 11.86 -25.77 12.38
CA GLY A 231 11.28 -25.50 13.70
C GLY A 231 10.16 -24.47 13.69
N ILE A 232 10.25 -23.45 12.83
CA ILE A 232 9.25 -22.39 12.64
C ILE A 232 9.15 -22.08 11.16
N THR A 233 7.95 -21.75 10.70
CA THR A 233 7.64 -21.31 9.35
C THR A 233 6.68 -20.12 9.44
N SER A 234 7.09 -18.96 8.94
CA SER A 234 6.24 -17.77 8.84
C SER A 234 6.38 -17.13 7.47
N GLY A 235 5.25 -16.67 6.93
CA GLY A 235 5.20 -16.05 5.61
C GLY A 235 5.99 -14.74 5.59
N GLY A 236 6.38 -14.31 4.40
CA GLY A 236 7.08 -13.04 4.20
C GLY A 236 6.41 -12.24 3.10
N THR A 237 6.90 -12.35 1.87
CA THR A 237 6.53 -11.47 0.76
C THR A 237 6.42 -12.25 -0.53
N TRP A 238 5.76 -11.70 -1.54
CA TRP A 238 5.62 -12.31 -2.85
C TRP A 238 6.64 -11.76 -3.83
N PHE A 239 6.99 -12.57 -4.82
CA PHE A 239 7.47 -12.09 -6.11
C PHE A 239 6.27 -11.73 -7.00
N ASP A 240 6.47 -10.82 -7.96
CA ASP A 240 5.41 -10.34 -8.86
C ASP A 240 4.84 -11.42 -9.79
N ASP A 241 5.53 -12.56 -9.91
CA ASP A 241 5.07 -13.72 -10.67
C ASP A 241 3.88 -14.47 -10.03
N ASN A 242 3.47 -14.13 -8.81
CA ASN A 242 2.39 -14.79 -8.05
C ASN A 242 2.63 -16.29 -7.78
N GLU A 243 3.83 -16.81 -8.04
CA GLU A 243 4.20 -18.20 -7.80
C GLU A 243 5.24 -18.33 -6.69
N ARG A 244 6.15 -17.38 -6.58
CA ARG A 244 7.23 -17.42 -5.61
C ARG A 244 6.97 -16.50 -4.44
N ILE A 245 7.41 -16.95 -3.27
CA ILE A 245 7.37 -16.17 -2.04
C ILE A 245 8.73 -16.25 -1.33
N ILE A 246 9.07 -15.20 -0.59
CA ILE A 246 10.14 -15.25 0.40
C ILE A 246 9.50 -15.39 1.77
N LEU A 247 10.00 -16.31 2.58
CA LEU A 247 9.46 -16.66 3.88
C LEU A 247 10.60 -16.89 4.88
N THR A 248 10.27 -16.91 6.17
CA THR A 248 11.23 -17.23 7.24
C THR A 248 11.09 -18.69 7.63
N LEU A 249 12.21 -19.42 7.65
CA LEU A 249 12.26 -20.79 8.18
C LEU A 249 13.33 -20.89 9.24
N SER A 250 13.01 -21.57 10.34
CA SER A 250 14.01 -21.94 11.34
C SER A 250 14.52 -23.36 11.11
N ARG A 251 15.84 -23.54 11.04
CA ARG A 251 16.52 -24.85 11.03
C ARG A 251 17.54 -24.91 12.16
N ASN A 252 17.52 -25.98 12.96
CA ASN A 252 18.48 -26.22 14.05
C ASN A 252 18.66 -25.01 14.99
N GLY A 253 17.59 -24.28 15.28
CA GLY A 253 17.60 -23.12 16.17
C GLY A 253 17.99 -21.78 15.54
N ASN A 254 18.44 -21.75 14.27
CA ASN A 254 18.67 -20.51 13.52
C ASN A 254 17.50 -20.23 12.57
N ALA A 255 17.12 -18.97 12.39
CA ALA A 255 16.10 -18.58 11.41
C ALA A 255 16.74 -17.80 10.26
N ASP A 256 16.38 -18.17 9.04
CA ASP A 256 16.88 -17.56 7.81
C ASP A 256 15.74 -17.33 6.83
N LEU A 257 16.04 -16.58 5.77
CA LEU A 257 15.13 -16.30 4.68
C LEU A 257 15.26 -17.35 3.58
N TYR A 258 14.12 -17.78 3.03
CA TYR A 258 14.07 -18.77 1.95
C TYR A 258 13.08 -18.32 0.88
N GLU A 259 13.47 -18.53 -0.38
CA GLU A 259 12.58 -18.50 -1.55
C GLU A 259 11.86 -19.84 -1.67
N PHE A 260 10.55 -19.81 -1.86
CA PHE A 260 9.71 -20.99 -2.03
C PHE A 260 8.74 -20.79 -3.19
N ASN A 261 8.69 -21.77 -4.10
CA ASN A 261 7.77 -21.76 -5.24
C ASN A 261 6.48 -22.53 -4.88
N LEU A 262 5.36 -21.82 -4.82
CA LEU A 262 4.04 -22.32 -4.43
C LEU A 262 3.46 -23.34 -5.42
N ARG A 263 3.85 -23.27 -6.69
CA ARG A 263 3.36 -24.15 -7.76
C ARG A 263 4.06 -25.51 -7.72
N THR A 264 5.38 -25.50 -7.76
CA THR A 264 6.21 -26.73 -7.77
C THR A 264 6.32 -27.37 -6.39
N ARG A 265 6.26 -26.54 -5.33
CA ARG A 265 6.48 -26.96 -3.94
C ARG A 265 7.81 -27.69 -3.73
N ALA A 266 8.81 -27.36 -4.56
CA ALA A 266 10.16 -27.84 -4.41
C ALA A 266 10.78 -27.36 -3.09
N GLU A 267 11.91 -27.96 -2.72
CA GLU A 267 12.65 -27.60 -1.51
C GLU A 267 12.97 -26.08 -1.50
N PRO A 268 12.68 -25.35 -0.40
CA PRO A 268 12.95 -23.93 -0.32
C PRO A 268 14.44 -23.58 -0.51
N LYS A 269 14.73 -22.60 -1.37
CA LYS A 269 16.09 -22.09 -1.63
C LYS A 269 16.47 -21.08 -0.54
N ARG A 270 17.53 -21.36 0.23
CA ARG A 270 18.03 -20.47 1.28
C ARG A 270 18.66 -19.21 0.69
N LEU A 271 18.25 -18.04 1.18
CA LEU A 271 18.71 -16.71 0.73
C LEU A 271 19.69 -16.06 1.70
N THR A 272 19.54 -16.28 3.00
CA THR A 272 20.48 -15.77 4.02
C THR A 272 21.17 -16.92 4.75
N LYS A 273 22.42 -16.73 5.17
CA LYS A 273 23.27 -17.78 5.77
C LYS A 273 23.95 -17.37 7.06
N HIS A 274 23.50 -16.29 7.70
CA HIS A 274 24.16 -15.79 8.88
C HIS A 274 23.82 -16.65 10.11
N ARG A 275 24.76 -16.76 11.07
CA ARG A 275 24.58 -17.50 12.35
C ARG A 275 23.57 -16.86 13.33
N ARG A 276 22.92 -15.79 12.89
CA ARG A 276 22.02 -14.92 13.67
C ARG A 276 20.67 -14.95 12.97
N ILE A 277 19.64 -14.51 13.68
CA ILE A 277 18.26 -14.65 13.24
C ILE A 277 17.96 -13.60 12.16
N ASP A 278 17.55 -14.06 10.98
CA ASP A 278 17.05 -13.22 9.89
C ASP A 278 15.55 -13.51 9.67
N THR A 279 14.70 -12.49 9.76
CA THR A 279 13.23 -12.63 9.73
C THR A 279 12.54 -11.47 9.01
N SER A 280 11.21 -11.55 8.86
CA SER A 280 10.35 -10.44 8.42
C SER A 280 10.79 -9.78 7.10
N PRO A 281 10.97 -10.56 6.02
CA PRO A 281 11.43 -10.02 4.73
C PRO A 281 10.33 -9.22 4.02
N HIS A 282 10.75 -8.22 3.25
CA HIS A 282 9.94 -7.54 2.24
C HIS A 282 10.76 -7.38 0.96
N LEU A 283 10.20 -7.79 -0.16
CA LEU A 283 10.82 -7.72 -1.49
C LEU A 283 10.55 -6.32 -2.05
N ALA A 284 11.54 -5.73 -2.69
CA ALA A 284 11.38 -4.50 -3.43
C ALA A 284 10.59 -4.77 -4.73
N PRO A 285 9.90 -3.75 -5.28
CA PRO A 285 9.11 -3.89 -6.52
C PRO A 285 9.91 -4.35 -7.76
N ASP A 286 11.25 -4.29 -7.71
CA ASP A 286 12.13 -4.77 -8.78
C ASP A 286 12.39 -6.29 -8.77
N ASN A 287 11.91 -7.02 -7.75
CA ASN A 287 12.20 -8.44 -7.51
C ASN A 287 13.68 -8.81 -7.35
N GLN A 288 14.54 -7.84 -7.09
CA GLN A 288 16.00 -8.02 -6.98
C GLN A 288 16.52 -7.71 -5.58
N ARG A 289 15.82 -6.85 -4.82
CA ARG A 289 16.29 -6.36 -3.52
C ARG A 289 15.34 -6.77 -2.41
N ILE A 290 15.88 -7.15 -1.25
CA ILE A 290 15.09 -7.46 -0.05
C ILE A 290 15.52 -6.58 1.11
N VAL A 291 14.54 -6.17 1.92
CA VAL A 291 14.78 -5.65 3.27
C VAL A 291 14.28 -6.67 4.29
N PHE A 292 15.00 -6.85 5.39
CA PHE A 292 14.66 -7.82 6.43
C PHE A 292 15.19 -7.38 7.79
N VAL A 293 14.76 -8.08 8.84
CA VAL A 293 15.22 -7.86 10.21
C VAL A 293 16.31 -8.86 10.54
N SER A 294 17.43 -8.39 11.08
CA SER A 294 18.48 -9.24 11.63
C SER A 294 18.90 -8.79 13.03
N ASP A 295 19.18 -9.74 13.92
CA ASP A 295 19.75 -9.47 15.25
C ASP A 295 21.29 -9.54 15.27
N ARG A 296 21.94 -9.57 14.09
CA ARG A 296 23.40 -9.71 13.98
C ARG A 296 24.20 -8.56 14.61
N ALA A 297 23.58 -7.40 14.80
CA ALA A 297 24.14 -6.25 15.51
C ALA A 297 23.85 -6.26 17.03
N GLY A 298 23.35 -7.36 17.58
CA GLY A 298 23.03 -7.54 19.00
C GLY A 298 21.60 -7.16 19.41
N ARG A 299 20.90 -6.42 18.56
CA ARG A 299 19.45 -6.12 18.65
C ARG A 299 18.86 -6.13 17.24
N GLU A 300 17.53 -6.15 17.12
CA GLU A 300 16.86 -6.11 15.81
C GLU A 300 17.24 -4.84 15.04
N GLN A 301 17.82 -5.02 13.87
CA GLN A 301 18.15 -3.96 12.91
C GLN A 301 17.62 -4.33 11.53
N LEU A 302 17.45 -3.30 10.70
CA LEU A 302 17.09 -3.50 9.30
C LEU A 302 18.34 -3.77 8.48
N PHE A 303 18.23 -4.78 7.62
CA PHE A 303 19.24 -5.14 6.65
C PHE A 303 18.63 -5.13 5.26
N TYR A 304 19.45 -4.75 4.30
CA TYR A 304 19.19 -4.76 2.88
C TYR A 304 20.06 -5.85 2.24
N GLN A 305 19.56 -6.57 1.24
CA GLN A 305 20.33 -7.53 0.48
C GLN A 305 19.89 -7.58 -0.98
N GLU A 306 20.87 -7.69 -1.89
CA GLU A 306 20.65 -8.01 -3.29
C GLU A 306 20.56 -9.53 -3.47
N LEU A 307 19.55 -10.00 -4.22
CA LEU A 307 19.23 -11.42 -4.32
C LEU A 307 20.20 -12.21 -5.21
N ASP A 308 20.81 -11.55 -6.19
CA ASP A 308 21.76 -12.13 -7.14
C ASP A 308 23.15 -12.36 -6.50
N THR A 309 23.66 -11.36 -5.78
CA THR A 309 24.97 -11.43 -5.10
C THR A 309 24.89 -12.08 -3.73
N GLY A 310 23.74 -11.95 -3.05
CA GLY A 310 23.56 -12.38 -1.66
C GLY A 310 24.29 -11.50 -0.64
N ILE A 311 24.83 -10.35 -1.07
CA ILE A 311 25.54 -9.42 -0.18
C ILE A 311 24.51 -8.60 0.61
N ALA A 312 24.68 -8.56 1.93
CA ALA A 312 23.78 -7.86 2.85
C ALA A 312 24.47 -6.68 3.55
N PHE A 313 23.77 -5.55 3.63
CA PHE A 313 24.19 -4.31 4.27
C PHE A 313 23.22 -3.93 5.39
N GLN A 314 23.74 -3.37 6.49
CA GLN A 314 22.91 -2.86 7.57
C GLN A 314 22.39 -1.47 7.19
N LEU A 315 21.11 -1.19 7.44
CA LEU A 315 20.48 0.10 7.14
C LEU A 315 20.29 0.99 8.37
N THR A 316 20.24 0.41 9.57
CA THR A 316 19.94 1.16 10.80
C THR A 316 20.99 0.95 11.88
N PHE A 317 21.54 2.05 12.43
CA PHE A 317 22.70 2.03 13.34
C PHE A 317 22.48 2.75 14.67
N ASP A 318 21.32 3.36 14.87
CA ASP A 318 21.01 4.30 15.95
C ASP A 318 20.84 3.67 17.36
N GLY A 319 21.18 2.40 17.53
CA GLY A 319 21.06 1.67 18.79
C GLY A 319 19.62 1.36 19.23
N SER A 320 18.60 1.76 18.49
CA SER A 320 17.21 1.35 18.74
C SER A 320 16.89 -0.03 18.14
N SER A 321 15.77 -0.64 18.56
CA SER A 321 15.26 -1.86 17.90
C SER A 321 14.40 -1.46 16.71
N ASN A 322 14.75 -1.94 15.52
CA ASN A 322 14.06 -1.61 14.26
C ASN A 322 13.49 -2.88 13.63
N SER A 323 12.21 -2.88 13.27
CA SER A 323 11.49 -4.07 12.82
C SER A 323 10.37 -3.77 11.81
N ASN A 324 9.77 -4.82 11.26
CA ASN A 324 8.67 -4.77 10.28
C ASN A 324 8.93 -3.84 9.07
N PRO A 325 10.07 -3.98 8.37
CA PRO A 325 10.35 -3.13 7.21
C PRO A 325 9.43 -3.48 6.04
N VAL A 326 8.97 -2.47 5.31
CA VAL A 326 8.18 -2.60 4.08
C VAL A 326 8.60 -1.57 3.05
N TRP A 327 8.92 -2.02 1.83
CA TRP A 327 9.21 -1.15 0.71
C TRP A 327 7.96 -0.41 0.26
N SER A 328 8.12 0.85 -0.14
CA SER A 328 7.10 1.59 -0.88
C SER A 328 6.86 0.97 -2.26
N PRO A 329 5.67 1.15 -2.86
CA PRO A 329 5.33 0.53 -4.15
C PRO A 329 6.22 0.98 -5.33
N ASP A 330 6.85 2.14 -5.22
CA ASP A 330 7.81 2.70 -6.17
C ASP A 330 9.27 2.30 -5.87
N GLY A 331 9.52 1.61 -4.75
CA GLY A 331 10.85 1.13 -4.36
C GLY A 331 11.80 2.22 -3.88
N THR A 332 11.31 3.43 -3.58
CA THR A 332 12.15 4.57 -3.18
C THR A 332 12.34 4.69 -1.66
N LEU A 333 11.37 4.21 -0.87
CA LEU A 333 11.33 4.37 0.58
C LEU A 333 11.07 3.05 1.30
N ILE A 334 11.49 2.98 2.56
CA ILE A 334 11.19 1.88 3.47
C ILE A 334 10.45 2.44 4.68
N ALA A 335 9.26 1.91 4.97
CA ALA A 335 8.57 2.15 6.23
C ALA A 335 8.89 1.05 7.24
N TYR A 336 9.03 1.40 8.52
CA TYR A 336 9.40 0.45 9.56
C TYR A 336 8.92 0.88 10.95
N SER A 337 8.88 -0.09 11.87
CA SER A 337 8.67 0.13 13.30
C SER A 337 10.02 0.40 13.98
N LYS A 338 10.11 1.46 14.78
CA LYS A 338 11.29 1.82 15.57
C LYS A 338 10.94 2.00 17.04
N MET A 339 11.71 1.37 17.92
CA MET A 339 11.54 1.48 19.37
C MET A 339 12.16 2.77 19.91
N ILE A 340 11.33 3.69 20.41
CA ILE A 340 11.77 4.95 21.04
C ILE A 340 11.10 5.12 22.40
N GLY A 341 11.89 5.26 23.45
CA GLY A 341 11.37 5.43 24.82
C GLY A 341 10.46 4.28 25.27
N GLY A 342 10.77 3.05 24.84
CA GLY A 342 9.97 1.86 25.15
C GLY A 342 8.66 1.72 24.35
N ARG A 343 8.46 2.54 23.31
CA ARG A 343 7.30 2.48 22.42
C ARG A 343 7.72 2.28 20.97
N GLN A 344 7.03 1.39 20.26
CA GLN A 344 7.19 1.26 18.81
C GLN A 344 6.53 2.45 18.10
N GLN A 345 7.19 3.02 17.09
CA GLN A 345 6.69 4.13 16.30
C GLN A 345 6.98 3.90 14.83
N ILE A 346 6.14 4.43 13.94
CA ILE A 346 6.35 4.31 12.50
C ILE A 346 7.35 5.37 12.03
N PHE A 347 8.34 4.91 11.29
CA PHE A 347 9.31 5.71 10.56
C PHE A 347 9.24 5.39 9.08
N ILE A 348 9.73 6.32 8.27
CA ILE A 348 10.15 6.03 6.90
C ILE A 348 11.60 6.44 6.71
N MET A 349 12.30 5.78 5.80
CA MET A 349 13.65 6.15 5.40
C MET A 349 13.88 5.96 3.91
N ASP A 350 14.82 6.72 3.38
CA ASP A 350 15.48 6.43 2.11
C ASP A 350 16.67 5.48 2.40
N PRO A 351 16.71 4.29 1.78
CA PRO A 351 17.76 3.30 2.06
C PRO A 351 19.13 3.64 1.47
N PHE A 352 19.23 4.60 0.55
CA PHE A 352 20.48 5.01 -0.09
C PHE A 352 21.11 6.23 0.55
N THR A 353 20.30 7.14 1.10
CA THR A 353 20.79 8.33 1.82
C THR A 353 20.82 8.16 3.33
N GLU A 354 20.21 7.08 3.85
CA GLU A 354 19.97 6.82 5.28
C GLU A 354 19.12 7.89 5.98
N GLU A 355 18.56 8.85 5.24
CA GLU A 355 17.67 9.86 5.78
C GLU A 355 16.39 9.20 6.28
N SER A 356 16.08 9.40 7.56
CA SER A 356 14.88 8.86 8.18
C SER A 356 14.02 9.94 8.82
N ARG A 357 12.70 9.76 8.78
CA ARG A 357 11.76 10.62 9.50
C ARG A 357 10.71 9.82 10.26
N ARG A 358 10.32 10.39 11.40
CA ARG A 358 9.26 9.85 12.26
C ARG A 358 7.89 10.25 11.73
N LEU A 359 7.02 9.27 11.49
CA LEU A 359 5.63 9.49 11.07
C LEU A 359 4.67 9.63 12.24
N THR A 360 4.76 8.73 13.22
CA THR A 360 3.84 8.72 14.36
C THR A 360 4.51 9.30 15.59
N ARG A 361 3.77 10.07 16.38
CA ARG A 361 4.24 10.63 17.65
C ARG A 361 3.15 10.38 18.71
N GLY A 362 3.38 9.48 19.64
CA GLY A 362 2.43 9.18 20.71
C GLY A 362 3.03 8.33 21.82
N ASN A 363 2.42 8.38 23.01
CA ASN A 363 2.78 7.52 24.13
C ASN A 363 2.03 6.18 24.08
N TYR A 364 2.10 5.51 22.94
CA TYR A 364 1.47 4.24 22.63
C TYR A 364 2.24 3.59 21.48
N ASN A 365 2.07 2.30 21.25
CA ASN A 365 2.73 1.59 20.17
C ASN A 365 2.03 1.88 18.83
N CYS A 366 2.82 2.09 17.80
CA CYS A 366 2.44 2.06 16.39
C CYS A 366 3.44 1.13 15.68
N GLU A 367 2.95 0.07 15.04
CA GLU A 367 3.80 -0.97 14.47
C GLU A 367 3.16 -1.66 13.26
N GLN A 368 3.96 -2.46 12.55
CA GLN A 368 3.55 -3.25 11.38
C GLN A 368 2.95 -2.37 10.27
N PRO A 369 3.73 -1.41 9.72
CA PRO A 369 3.26 -0.58 8.62
C PRO A 369 3.05 -1.37 7.32
N THR A 370 2.15 -0.89 6.48
CA THR A 370 1.95 -1.32 5.09
C THR A 370 1.56 -0.10 4.26
N TRP A 371 2.15 0.03 3.08
CA TRP A 371 1.84 1.11 2.14
C TRP A 371 0.50 0.89 1.44
N SER A 372 -0.18 1.97 1.08
CA SER A 372 -1.19 1.93 0.02
C SER A 372 -0.52 1.67 -1.33
N PRO A 373 -1.21 1.07 -2.32
CA PRO A 373 -0.64 0.77 -3.64
C PRO A 373 -0.13 1.99 -4.41
N ASP A 374 -0.67 3.18 -4.11
CA ASP A 374 -0.25 4.45 -4.69
C ASP A 374 0.85 5.16 -3.90
N GLY A 375 1.35 4.54 -2.81
CA GLY A 375 2.38 5.09 -1.94
C GLY A 375 1.95 6.29 -1.07
N ARG A 376 0.71 6.77 -1.17
CA ARG A 376 0.29 8.05 -0.53
C ARG A 376 -0.09 7.91 0.94
N LEU A 377 -0.41 6.70 1.38
CA LEU A 377 -0.84 6.40 2.74
C LEU A 377 -0.09 5.21 3.32
N LEU A 378 -0.05 5.14 4.64
CA LEU A 378 0.35 3.93 5.37
C LEU A 378 -0.78 3.51 6.29
N THR A 379 -1.05 2.20 6.35
CA THR A 379 -1.84 1.58 7.41
C THR A 379 -0.92 0.87 8.39
N PHE A 380 -1.26 0.87 9.68
CA PHE A 380 -0.48 0.23 10.74
C PHE A 380 -1.39 -0.15 11.92
N SER A 381 -0.86 -0.93 12.87
CA SER A 381 -1.54 -1.27 14.12
C SER A 381 -1.11 -0.28 15.20
N ALA A 382 -2.05 0.29 15.95
CA ALA A 382 -1.74 1.13 17.11
C ALA A 382 -2.70 0.95 18.28
N ASN A 383 -2.22 1.19 19.50
CA ASN A 383 -2.98 0.96 20.74
C ASN A 383 -3.14 2.20 21.65
N PRO A 384 -3.54 3.39 21.14
CA PRO A 384 -3.70 4.58 21.99
C PRO A 384 -4.74 4.42 23.10
N THR A 385 -5.66 3.46 22.99
CA THR A 385 -6.67 3.13 24.02
C THR A 385 -6.40 1.79 24.71
N GLY A 386 -5.17 1.27 24.64
CA GLY A 386 -4.76 0.01 25.26
C GLY A 386 -4.94 -1.26 24.40
N THR A 387 -5.87 -1.24 23.44
CA THR A 387 -6.09 -2.35 22.49
C THR A 387 -5.63 -1.95 21.09
N TYR A 388 -4.93 -2.85 20.38
CA TYR A 388 -4.49 -2.60 19.01
C TYR A 388 -5.67 -2.48 18.03
N LYS A 389 -5.64 -1.41 17.25
CA LYS A 389 -6.59 -1.04 16.20
C LYS A 389 -5.84 -0.67 14.94
N LEU A 390 -6.48 -0.79 13.78
CA LEU A 390 -5.89 -0.29 12.54
C LEU A 390 -6.06 1.22 12.41
N TYR A 391 -4.97 1.89 12.08
CA TYR A 391 -4.91 3.31 11.75
C TYR A 391 -4.34 3.49 10.36
N VAL A 392 -4.74 4.57 9.71
CA VAL A 392 -4.16 5.05 8.45
C VAL A 392 -3.65 6.47 8.65
N ILE A 393 -2.54 6.80 8.01
CA ILE A 393 -1.87 8.10 8.04
C ILE A 393 -1.45 8.47 6.62
N PHE A 394 -1.43 9.77 6.30
CA PHE A 394 -0.85 10.21 5.03
C PHE A 394 0.67 10.07 5.06
N MET A 395 1.29 9.96 3.89
CA MET A 395 2.74 9.92 3.78
C MET A 395 3.34 11.14 4.49
N ASP A 396 2.79 12.34 4.40
CA ASP A 396 3.32 13.54 5.11
C ASP A 396 3.24 13.48 6.66
N GLY A 397 2.65 12.42 7.25
CA GLY A 397 2.50 12.25 8.71
C GLY A 397 1.26 12.94 9.29
N SER A 398 0.45 13.60 8.46
CA SER A 398 -0.83 14.18 8.87
C SER A 398 -1.98 13.17 8.74
N GLY A 399 -3.16 13.54 9.26
CA GLY A 399 -4.39 12.81 8.98
C GLY A 399 -4.49 11.41 9.58
N MET A 400 -3.68 11.11 10.60
CA MET A 400 -3.78 9.86 11.33
C MET A 400 -5.20 9.67 11.85
N ARG A 401 -5.85 8.59 11.40
CA ARG A 401 -7.23 8.26 11.78
C ARG A 401 -7.40 6.75 11.93
N ARG A 402 -8.31 6.35 12.81
CA ARG A 402 -8.70 4.95 12.91
C ARG A 402 -9.37 4.51 11.60
N LEU A 403 -8.95 3.37 11.04
CA LEU A 403 -9.49 2.82 9.81
C LEU A 403 -10.85 2.14 10.05
N THR A 404 -11.00 1.46 11.18
CA THR A 404 -12.16 0.62 11.48
C THR A 404 -13.11 1.26 12.49
N ARG A 405 -14.39 0.84 12.47
CA ARG A 405 -15.38 1.15 13.51
C ARG A 405 -15.76 -0.08 14.34
N ILE A 406 -14.85 -1.06 14.41
CA ILE A 406 -15.04 -2.33 15.11
C ILE A 406 -15.13 -2.10 16.63
N PRO A 407 -15.87 -2.91 17.41
CA PRO A 407 -15.95 -2.80 18.86
C PRO A 407 -14.56 -2.69 19.54
N ARG A 408 -14.47 -1.97 20.67
CA ARG A 408 -13.18 -1.58 21.29
C ARG A 408 -12.40 -2.79 21.82
N GLU A 409 -13.11 -3.83 22.23
CA GLU A 409 -12.61 -5.07 22.79
C GLU A 409 -12.02 -6.03 21.76
N PHE A 410 -12.17 -5.77 20.46
CA PHE A 410 -11.52 -6.57 19.42
C PHE A 410 -10.08 -6.10 19.21
N GLU A 411 -9.15 -7.02 18.97
CA GLU A 411 -7.74 -6.70 18.67
C GLU A 411 -7.52 -6.79 17.16
N GLU A 412 -6.91 -5.78 16.55
CA GLU A 412 -6.65 -5.70 15.11
C GLU A 412 -5.14 -5.48 14.90
N THR A 413 -4.46 -6.43 14.26
CA THR A 413 -3.00 -6.44 14.12
C THR A 413 -2.56 -6.92 12.73
N GLY A 414 -1.32 -6.63 12.34
CA GLY A 414 -0.69 -7.12 11.10
C GLY A 414 -1.45 -6.77 9.83
N PRO A 415 -1.73 -5.48 9.55
CA PRO A 415 -2.39 -5.09 8.31
C PRO A 415 -1.51 -5.37 7.10
N ASN A 416 -2.13 -5.72 5.98
CA ASN A 416 -1.52 -5.77 4.67
C ASN A 416 -2.49 -5.23 3.62
N TRP A 417 -2.04 -4.21 2.90
CA TRP A 417 -2.86 -3.51 1.93
C TRP A 417 -2.87 -4.26 0.59
N SER A 418 -4.06 -4.41 -0.01
CA SER A 418 -4.22 -5.07 -1.31
C SER A 418 -3.69 -4.19 -2.45
N PRO A 419 -3.03 -4.76 -3.48
CA PRO A 419 -2.52 -4.03 -4.64
C PRO A 419 -3.61 -3.51 -5.59
N ARG A 420 -4.90 -3.85 -5.39
CA ARG A 420 -6.01 -3.43 -6.25
C ARG A 420 -7.20 -2.85 -5.50
N ASN A 421 -7.97 -2.02 -6.20
CA ASN A 421 -9.33 -1.64 -5.82
C ASN A 421 -10.29 -2.80 -6.18
N PHE A 422 -11.17 -3.19 -5.26
CA PHE A 422 -12.19 -4.25 -5.46
C PHE A 422 -13.61 -3.70 -5.45
#